data_AF-A0A660Q918-F1
#
_entry.id   AF-A0A660Q918-F1
#
_cell.length_a   1.000
_cell.length_b   1.000
_cell.length_c   1.000
_cell.angle_alpha   90.00
_cell.angle_beta   90.00
_cell.angle_gamma   90.00
#
_symmetry.space_group_name_H-M   'P 1'
#
loop_
_entity.id
_entity.type
_entity.pdbx_description
1 polymer ?
#
loop_
_entity_poly.entity_id
_entity_poly.type
_entity_poly.pdbx_seq_one_letter_code
_entity_poly.pdbx_strand_id
1 'polypeptide(L)'
;MSVQKRIAIGSDHGGYELKQQLIPFLRSQGHLVTDCGTFSTAPVDYPVIAADVARRVARGEAEFGIIIDGAGIGSAMAANKIPGIRAAAVYNRDLAINAREHNDANVLTLGARQTTLETAKEIVGLFLSRSCTAERHRRRVQMIMELEAPIRRDDAAVKSEDHNMNLDPADIEKITRRVQELLSSGSVPDTRGAPVSPSELAAMIDHTLLKPEASREDVARLCREAREYGFYSVCVNPAYVRQAADLLKGTPVKVCAVVGFPLGAQSPEIKVLEARKAIRDGAAEIDMVINIGALKSGDDALVLRDIRGVVEACVDRRALCKVILETALLSEEEKVRACQLAMKAGAHFVKTSTGFGPGGATEEDIRLMRKTVGGKLGVKASGGIRSYDDAVRMIAAGANRIGSSSSVKIIEEARQRAGA
;
A
#
# COMPACT_ATOMS: atom_id res chain seq x y z
N MET A 1 -0.70 -22.05 40.43
CA MET A 1 -0.91 -23.24 39.59
C MET A 1 -1.45 -22.77 38.24
N SER A 2 -0.80 -23.11 37.14
CA SER A 2 -1.33 -22.77 35.80
C SER A 2 -2.68 -23.47 35.64
N VAL A 3 -3.68 -22.75 35.11
CA VAL A 3 -4.98 -23.33 34.79
C VAL A 3 -4.75 -24.31 33.65
N GLN A 4 -5.20 -25.56 33.81
CA GLN A 4 -5.17 -26.56 32.74
C GLN A 4 -6.02 -26.08 31.56
N LYS A 5 -5.49 -26.21 30.33
CA LYS A 5 -6.13 -25.75 29.09
C LYS A 5 -6.24 -26.91 28.12
N ARG A 6 -7.26 -26.89 27.25
CA ARG A 6 -7.43 -27.84 26.15
C ARG A 6 -6.85 -27.23 24.87
N ILE A 7 -5.85 -27.89 24.28
CA ILE A 7 -5.09 -27.36 23.16
C ILE A 7 -5.15 -28.34 21.99
N ALA A 8 -5.66 -27.89 20.85
CA ALA A 8 -5.53 -28.59 19.58
C ALA A 8 -4.25 -28.12 18.89
N ILE A 9 -3.34 -29.04 18.56
CA ILE A 9 -2.09 -28.71 17.90
C ILE A 9 -1.94 -29.50 16.60
N GLY A 10 -1.56 -28.83 15.51
CA GLY A 10 -1.32 -29.45 14.23
C GLY A 10 -0.17 -28.81 13.46
N SER A 11 0.32 -29.49 12.43
CA SER A 11 1.36 -28.98 11.55
C SER A 11 1.29 -29.58 10.16
N ASP A 12 1.80 -28.89 9.15
CA ASP A 12 2.21 -29.58 7.92
C ASP A 12 3.52 -30.35 8.13
N HIS A 13 4.02 -30.94 7.04
CA HIS A 13 5.27 -31.67 7.02
C HIS A 13 6.49 -30.80 7.40
N GLY A 14 6.47 -29.50 7.06
CA GLY A 14 7.52 -28.56 7.42
C GLY A 14 7.54 -28.19 8.90
N GLY A 15 6.38 -28.25 9.57
CA GLY A 15 6.24 -28.00 11.00
C GLY A 15 6.31 -29.25 11.90
N TYR A 16 6.38 -30.45 11.32
CA TYR A 16 6.26 -31.73 12.05
C TYR A 16 7.24 -31.84 13.23
N GLU A 17 8.53 -31.60 13.00
CA GLU A 17 9.56 -31.73 14.04
C GLU A 17 9.33 -30.77 15.22
N LEU A 18 9.00 -29.51 14.92
CA LEU A 18 8.72 -28.52 15.95
C LEU A 18 7.46 -28.88 16.74
N LYS A 19 6.44 -29.42 16.07
CA LYS A 19 5.21 -29.90 16.73
C LYS A 19 5.52 -31.04 17.70
N GLN A 20 6.29 -32.04 17.28
CA GLN A 20 6.66 -33.18 18.12
C GLN A 20 7.44 -32.75 19.36
N GLN A 21 8.19 -31.65 19.28
CA GLN A 21 8.92 -31.09 20.42
C GLN A 21 8.03 -30.21 21.33
N LEU A 22 7.05 -29.50 20.77
CA LEU A 22 6.12 -28.66 21.54
C LEU A 22 5.05 -29.47 22.29
N ILE A 23 4.62 -30.63 21.78
CA ILE A 23 3.61 -31.47 22.46
C ILE A 23 4.06 -31.90 23.87
N PRO A 24 5.27 -32.47 24.07
CA PRO A 24 5.77 -32.79 25.41
C PRO A 24 5.92 -31.57 26.32
N PHE A 25 6.35 -30.43 25.77
CA PHE A 25 6.44 -29.18 26.51
C PHE A 25 5.07 -28.71 27.02
N LEU A 26 4.05 -28.67 26.16
CA LEU A 26 2.69 -28.29 26.55
C LEU A 26 2.11 -29.22 27.63
N ARG A 27 2.36 -30.54 27.48
CA ARG A 27 1.95 -31.54 28.48
C ARG A 27 2.69 -31.36 29.80
N SER A 28 3.98 -31.02 29.79
CA SER A 28 4.74 -30.77 31.03
C SER A 28 4.28 -29.50 31.76
N GLN A 29 3.65 -28.55 31.06
CA GLN A 29 2.97 -27.40 31.66
C GLN A 29 1.56 -27.71 32.19
N GLY A 30 1.11 -28.97 32.11
CA GLY A 30 -0.17 -29.44 32.65
C GLY A 30 -1.37 -29.31 31.70
N HIS A 31 -1.15 -28.97 30.43
CA HIS A 31 -2.23 -28.83 29.44
C HIS A 31 -2.67 -30.16 28.83
N LEU A 32 -3.94 -30.25 28.43
CA LEU A 32 -4.49 -31.36 27.65
C LEU A 32 -4.26 -31.08 26.17
N VAL A 33 -3.52 -31.95 25.48
CA VAL A 33 -3.07 -31.71 24.10
C VAL A 33 -3.62 -32.78 23.15
N THR A 34 -4.38 -32.34 22.15
CA THR A 34 -4.88 -33.14 21.03
C THR A 34 -4.01 -32.88 19.80
N ASP A 35 -3.28 -33.89 19.34
CA ASP A 35 -2.51 -33.82 18.10
C ASP A 35 -3.43 -34.06 16.89
N CYS A 36 -3.55 -33.06 16.03
CA CYS A 36 -4.41 -33.04 14.84
C CYS A 36 -3.66 -33.42 13.56
N GLY A 37 -2.43 -33.95 13.68
CA GLY A 37 -1.57 -34.30 12.56
C GLY A 37 -0.71 -33.12 12.08
N THR A 38 0.09 -33.26 11.04
CA THR A 38 0.47 -34.52 10.38
C THR A 38 1.26 -35.43 11.30
N PHE A 39 1.28 -36.74 11.03
CA PHE A 39 1.94 -37.74 11.87
C PHE A 39 3.29 -38.22 11.31
N SER A 40 3.78 -37.55 10.26
CA SER A 40 5.08 -37.85 9.65
C SER A 40 5.63 -36.63 8.90
N THR A 41 6.86 -36.74 8.40
CA THR A 41 7.49 -35.77 7.50
C THR A 41 7.01 -35.88 6.05
N ALA A 42 6.05 -36.76 5.75
CA ALA A 42 5.49 -36.90 4.41
C ALA A 42 4.73 -35.62 4.01
N PRO A 43 4.90 -35.13 2.77
CA PRO A 43 4.23 -33.91 2.32
C PRO A 43 2.72 -33.98 2.47
N VAL A 44 2.16 -32.91 3.05
CA VAL A 44 0.73 -32.68 3.22
C VAL A 44 0.42 -31.20 3.11
N ASP A 45 -0.82 -30.87 2.77
CA ASP A 45 -1.29 -29.50 2.62
C ASP A 45 -1.74 -28.89 3.96
N TYR A 46 -1.05 -27.84 4.40
CA TYR A 46 -1.36 -27.14 5.65
C TYR A 46 -2.82 -26.67 5.80
N PRO A 47 -3.57 -26.25 4.74
CA PRO A 47 -4.93 -25.74 4.92
C PRO A 47 -5.89 -26.78 5.53
N VAL A 48 -5.68 -28.07 5.23
CA VAL A 48 -6.51 -29.15 5.76
C VAL A 48 -6.36 -29.24 7.28
N ILE A 49 -5.12 -29.20 7.76
CA ILE A 49 -4.75 -29.33 9.17
C ILE A 49 -5.10 -28.06 9.94
N ALA A 50 -4.82 -26.90 9.34
CA ALA A 50 -5.20 -25.60 9.88
C ALA A 50 -6.71 -25.50 10.09
N ALA A 51 -7.51 -25.98 9.13
CA ALA A 51 -8.97 -25.99 9.23
C ALA A 51 -9.47 -26.97 10.30
N ASP A 52 -8.83 -28.13 10.49
CA ASP A 52 -9.21 -29.07 11.57
C ASP A 52 -8.98 -28.45 12.96
N VAL A 53 -7.78 -27.93 13.22
CA VAL A 53 -7.43 -27.24 14.47
C VAL A 53 -8.40 -26.07 14.72
N ALA A 54 -8.63 -25.24 13.71
CA ALA A 54 -9.54 -24.10 13.79
C ALA A 54 -10.99 -24.53 14.11
N ARG A 55 -11.52 -25.57 13.47
CA ARG A 55 -12.88 -26.08 13.74
C ARG A 55 -13.02 -26.62 15.16
N ARG A 56 -12.00 -27.29 15.70
CA ARG A 56 -12.01 -27.78 17.08
C ARG A 56 -12.09 -26.64 18.10
N VAL A 57 -11.37 -25.54 17.84
CA VAL A 57 -11.45 -24.32 18.66
C VAL A 57 -12.83 -23.67 18.52
N ALA A 58 -13.33 -23.51 17.30
CA ALA A 58 -14.64 -22.90 17.05
C ALA A 58 -15.80 -23.69 17.68
N ARG A 59 -15.69 -25.02 17.74
CA ARG A 59 -16.67 -25.92 18.37
C ARG A 59 -16.52 -26.04 19.89
N GLY A 60 -15.49 -25.44 20.49
CA GLY A 60 -15.20 -25.53 21.92
C GLY A 60 -14.57 -26.86 22.38
N GLU A 61 -14.21 -27.74 21.45
CA GLU A 61 -13.45 -28.98 21.73
C GLU A 61 -12.06 -28.65 22.29
N ALA A 62 -11.45 -27.56 21.80
CA ALA A 62 -10.24 -26.97 22.32
C ALA A 62 -10.47 -25.50 22.72
N GLU A 63 -9.76 -25.03 23.76
CA GLU A 63 -9.75 -23.62 24.15
C GLU A 63 -8.80 -22.80 23.25
N PHE A 64 -7.68 -23.43 22.86
CA PHE A 64 -6.68 -22.81 21.99
C PHE A 64 -6.23 -23.75 20.87
N GLY A 65 -5.90 -23.17 19.72
CA GLY A 65 -5.26 -23.85 18.60
C GLY A 65 -3.80 -23.45 18.46
N ILE A 66 -2.93 -24.39 18.08
CA ILE A 66 -1.56 -24.12 17.66
C ILE A 66 -1.33 -24.80 16.31
N ILE A 67 -0.95 -24.04 15.28
CA ILE A 67 -0.69 -24.56 13.94
C ILE A 67 0.73 -24.22 13.51
N ILE A 68 1.46 -25.19 12.99
CA ILE A 68 2.86 -25.00 12.58
C ILE A 68 3.00 -25.32 11.10
N ASP A 69 3.44 -24.36 10.30
CA ASP A 69 3.83 -24.59 8.91
C ASP A 69 5.22 -23.99 8.64
N GLY A 70 5.68 -23.99 7.39
CA GLY A 70 6.98 -23.41 7.04
C GLY A 70 7.17 -21.94 7.50
N ALA A 71 6.15 -21.10 7.36
CA ALA A 71 6.20 -19.67 7.67
C ALA A 71 5.15 -19.19 8.69
N GLY A 72 4.14 -19.98 9.06
CA GLY A 72 3.01 -19.65 9.92
C GLY A 72 1.89 -18.81 9.26
N ILE A 73 2.18 -18.12 8.15
CA ILE A 73 1.24 -17.17 7.51
C ILE A 73 0.08 -17.91 6.84
N GLY A 74 0.39 -18.94 6.04
CA GLY A 74 -0.62 -19.70 5.30
C GLY A 74 -1.65 -20.32 6.24
N SER A 75 -1.17 -20.98 7.30
CA SER A 75 -2.05 -21.55 8.32
C SER A 75 -2.91 -20.51 9.02
N ALA A 76 -2.40 -19.31 9.28
CA ALA A 76 -3.21 -18.23 9.84
C ALA A 76 -4.32 -17.80 8.87
N MET A 77 -4.00 -17.63 7.59
CA MET A 77 -4.98 -17.28 6.57
C MET A 77 -6.07 -18.34 6.42
N ALA A 78 -5.70 -19.62 6.43
CA ALA A 78 -6.64 -20.74 6.33
C ALA A 78 -7.52 -20.87 7.58
N ALA A 79 -6.93 -20.81 8.77
CA ALA A 79 -7.65 -20.90 10.04
C ALA A 79 -8.67 -19.75 10.21
N ASN A 80 -8.32 -18.53 9.83
CA ASN A 80 -9.22 -17.37 9.86
C ASN A 80 -10.38 -17.45 8.86
N LYS A 81 -10.48 -18.49 8.03
CA LYS A 81 -11.70 -18.76 7.22
C LYS A 81 -12.80 -19.48 8.00
N ILE A 82 -12.47 -20.00 9.18
CA ILE A 82 -13.45 -20.64 10.05
C ILE A 82 -14.05 -19.57 10.98
N PRO A 83 -15.38 -19.36 10.98
CA PRO A 83 -16.01 -18.41 11.89
C PRO A 83 -15.68 -18.69 13.35
N GLY A 84 -15.48 -17.64 14.15
CA GLY A 84 -15.06 -17.72 15.54
C GLY A 84 -13.55 -17.64 15.74
N ILE A 85 -12.74 -17.69 14.67
CA ILE A 85 -11.30 -17.87 14.75
C ILE A 85 -10.55 -16.57 14.51
N ARG A 86 -9.65 -16.29 15.43
CA ARG A 86 -8.70 -15.18 15.40
C ARG A 86 -7.30 -15.78 15.45
N ALA A 87 -6.83 -16.26 14.30
CA ALA A 87 -5.52 -16.86 14.15
C ALA A 87 -4.45 -15.80 13.89
N ALA A 88 -3.36 -15.85 14.66
CA ALA A 88 -2.24 -14.90 14.54
C ALA A 88 -0.93 -15.64 14.24
N ALA A 89 -0.22 -15.19 13.21
CA ALA A 89 1.15 -15.63 12.94
C ALA A 89 2.13 -14.86 13.82
N VAL A 90 2.90 -15.59 14.63
CA VAL A 90 3.72 -15.00 15.70
C VAL A 90 5.15 -15.53 15.62
N TYR A 91 6.12 -14.60 15.60
CA TYR A 91 7.54 -14.92 15.44
C TYR A 91 8.42 -14.45 16.58
N ASN A 92 7.86 -13.68 17.52
CA ASN A 92 8.59 -13.14 18.66
C ASN A 92 7.65 -12.88 19.84
N ARG A 93 8.27 -12.54 20.98
CA ARG A 93 7.61 -12.22 22.25
C ARG A 93 6.56 -11.10 22.13
N ASP A 94 6.91 -9.99 21.49
CA ASP A 94 6.02 -8.82 21.41
C ASP A 94 4.75 -9.14 20.64
N LEU A 95 4.86 -9.92 19.56
CA LEU A 95 3.72 -10.40 18.79
C LEU A 95 2.87 -11.40 19.57
N ALA A 96 3.47 -12.24 20.42
CA ALA A 96 2.72 -13.18 21.27
C ALA A 96 1.84 -12.44 22.29
N ILE A 97 2.41 -11.41 22.93
CA ILE A 97 1.71 -10.53 23.86
C ILE A 97 0.59 -9.79 23.12
N ASN A 98 0.90 -9.17 21.98
CA ASN A 98 -0.08 -8.41 21.20
C ASN A 98 -1.24 -9.30 20.69
N ALA A 99 -0.93 -10.50 20.19
CA ALA A 99 -1.94 -11.45 19.71
C ALA A 99 -2.98 -11.76 20.79
N ARG A 100 -2.56 -11.94 22.04
CA ARG A 100 -3.48 -12.23 23.15
C ARG A 100 -4.10 -11.00 23.78
N GLU A 101 -3.28 -10.05 24.24
CA GLU A 101 -3.75 -8.94 25.06
C GLU A 101 -4.55 -7.91 24.23
N HIS A 102 -4.25 -7.78 22.93
CA HIS A 102 -4.91 -6.76 22.09
C HIS A 102 -5.95 -7.34 21.13
N ASN A 103 -5.74 -8.57 20.64
CA ASN A 103 -6.56 -9.16 19.58
C ASN A 103 -7.33 -10.40 20.05
N ASP A 104 -7.14 -10.82 21.31
CA ASP A 104 -7.74 -12.04 21.87
C ASP A 104 -7.68 -13.23 20.91
N ALA A 105 -6.52 -13.43 20.29
CA ALA A 105 -6.30 -14.54 19.36
C ALA A 105 -6.50 -15.87 20.09
N ASN A 106 -7.30 -16.76 19.52
CA ASN A 106 -7.57 -18.09 20.05
C ASN A 106 -6.84 -19.20 19.27
N VAL A 107 -6.20 -18.84 18.16
CA VAL A 107 -5.32 -19.73 17.40
C VAL A 107 -3.96 -19.05 17.21
N LEU A 108 -2.89 -19.74 17.59
CA LEU A 108 -1.51 -19.34 17.36
C LEU A 108 -0.98 -20.07 16.13
N THR A 109 -0.31 -19.37 15.22
CA THR A 109 0.45 -20.02 14.16
C THR A 109 1.93 -19.68 14.23
N LEU A 110 2.77 -20.70 13.99
CA LEU A 110 4.22 -20.62 14.07
C LEU A 110 4.83 -21.03 12.73
N GLY A 111 5.94 -20.36 12.36
CA GLY A 111 6.73 -20.70 11.20
C GLY A 111 7.96 -21.50 11.60
N ALA A 112 8.01 -22.80 11.30
CA ALA A 112 9.12 -23.68 11.67
C ALA A 112 10.48 -23.24 11.08
N ARG A 113 10.48 -22.48 9.98
CA ARG A 113 11.70 -21.91 9.37
C ARG A 113 12.08 -20.53 9.95
N GLN A 114 11.22 -19.96 10.79
CA GLN A 114 11.39 -18.61 11.35
C GLN A 114 11.63 -18.63 12.85
N THR A 115 11.27 -19.71 13.55
CA THR A 115 11.34 -19.80 15.01
C THR A 115 12.15 -21.00 15.46
N THR A 116 13.11 -20.78 16.37
CA THR A 116 13.77 -21.86 17.09
C THR A 116 12.83 -22.50 18.11
N LEU A 117 13.15 -23.70 18.60
CA LEU A 117 12.37 -24.38 19.64
C LEU A 117 12.20 -23.52 20.89
N GLU A 118 13.28 -22.90 21.38
CA GLU A 118 13.25 -22.10 22.61
C GLU A 118 12.38 -20.85 22.43
N THR A 119 12.51 -20.18 21.28
CA THR A 119 11.62 -19.07 20.93
C THR A 119 10.16 -19.53 20.82
N ALA A 120 9.89 -20.70 20.23
CA ALA A 120 8.55 -21.25 20.11
C ALA A 120 7.92 -21.56 21.48
N LYS A 121 8.69 -22.14 22.41
CA LYS A 121 8.25 -22.38 23.80
C LYS A 121 7.92 -21.07 24.51
N GLU A 122 8.76 -20.04 24.36
CA GLU A 122 8.50 -18.72 24.95
C GLU A 122 7.21 -18.10 24.39
N ILE A 123 7.05 -18.10 23.06
CA ILE A 123 5.86 -17.58 22.38
C ILE A 123 4.61 -18.32 22.86
N VAL A 124 4.63 -19.64 22.87
CA VAL A 124 3.49 -20.47 23.31
C VAL A 124 3.15 -20.21 24.77
N GLY A 125 4.15 -20.12 25.65
CA GLY A 125 3.94 -19.82 27.06
C GLY A 125 3.32 -18.44 27.29
N LEU A 126 3.81 -17.41 26.58
CA LEU A 126 3.22 -16.07 26.62
C LEU A 126 1.80 -16.07 26.05
N PHE A 127 1.57 -16.73 24.92
CA PHE A 127 0.26 -16.80 24.30
C PHE A 127 -0.79 -17.45 25.23
N LEU A 128 -0.42 -18.54 25.91
CA LEU A 128 -1.37 -19.26 26.77
C LEU A 128 -1.59 -18.59 28.14
N SER A 129 -0.66 -17.77 28.61
CA SER A 129 -0.74 -17.13 29.93
C SER A 129 -1.43 -15.76 29.94
N ARG A 130 -1.59 -15.12 28.77
CA ARG A 130 -2.15 -13.77 28.66
C ARG A 130 -3.63 -13.76 28.27
N SER A 131 -4.30 -12.66 28.61
CA SER A 131 -5.73 -12.46 28.33
C SER A 131 -6.02 -11.01 27.92
N CYS A 132 -7.03 -10.84 27.05
CA CYS A 132 -7.51 -9.53 26.62
C CYS A 132 -8.38 -8.92 27.73
N THR A 133 -7.80 -8.02 28.52
CA THR A 133 -8.45 -7.40 29.67
C THR A 133 -8.95 -5.98 29.41
N ALA A 134 -8.26 -5.22 28.57
CA ALA A 134 -8.63 -3.83 28.33
C ALA A 134 -9.89 -3.71 27.47
N GLU A 135 -10.84 -2.90 27.92
CA GLU A 135 -12.13 -2.69 27.26
C GLU A 135 -11.99 -2.23 25.81
N ARG A 136 -11.05 -1.31 25.54
CA ARG A 136 -10.76 -0.84 24.17
C ARG A 136 -10.35 -1.97 23.22
N HIS A 137 -9.66 -3.00 23.72
CA HIS A 137 -9.20 -4.14 22.93
C HIS A 137 -10.35 -5.11 22.70
N ARG A 138 -11.15 -5.40 23.74
CA ARG A 138 -12.37 -6.21 23.60
C ARG A 138 -13.36 -5.62 22.60
N ARG A 139 -13.54 -4.30 22.59
CA ARG A 139 -14.37 -3.61 21.59
C ARG A 139 -13.87 -3.88 20.17
N ARG A 140 -12.56 -3.81 19.93
CA ARG A 140 -11.98 -4.08 18.60
C ARG A 140 -12.09 -5.55 18.21
N VAL A 141 -11.93 -6.46 19.18
CA VAL A 141 -12.17 -7.89 18.97
C VAL A 141 -13.61 -8.13 18.53
N GLN A 142 -14.58 -7.48 19.18
CA GLN A 142 -15.98 -7.57 18.78
C GLN A 142 -16.20 -7.07 17.34
N MET A 143 -15.58 -5.95 16.96
CA MET A 143 -15.62 -5.45 15.57
C MET A 143 -15.02 -6.44 14.57
N ILE A 144 -13.94 -7.15 14.93
CA ILE A 144 -13.36 -8.19 14.06
C ILE A 144 -14.35 -9.34 13.87
N MET A 145 -15.01 -9.77 14.95
CA MET A 145 -15.99 -10.86 14.92
C MET A 145 -17.23 -10.50 14.09
N GLU A 146 -17.66 -9.24 14.12
CA GLU A 146 -18.76 -8.74 13.29
C GLU A 146 -18.49 -8.86 11.79
N LEU A 147 -17.21 -8.91 11.36
CA LEU A 147 -16.84 -9.10 9.95
C LEU A 147 -17.16 -10.51 9.43
N GLU A 148 -17.45 -11.47 10.31
CA GLU A 148 -17.85 -12.83 9.92
C GLU A 148 -19.30 -12.91 9.45
N ALA A 149 -20.09 -11.86 9.71
CA ALA A 149 -21.45 -11.78 9.20
C ALA A 149 -21.44 -11.91 7.66
N PRO A 150 -22.38 -12.66 7.08
CA PRO A 150 -22.52 -12.69 5.63
C PRO A 150 -22.66 -11.25 5.14
N ILE A 151 -21.81 -10.84 4.20
CA ILE A 151 -22.02 -9.61 3.45
C ILE A 151 -23.38 -9.79 2.77
N ARG A 152 -24.44 -9.17 3.31
CA ARG A 152 -25.73 -9.15 2.60
C ARG A 152 -25.44 -8.46 1.27
N ARG A 153 -26.02 -8.94 0.18
CA ARG A 153 -25.86 -8.27 -1.12
C ARG A 153 -26.28 -6.79 -1.05
N ASP A 154 -27.08 -6.44 -0.06
CA ASP A 154 -27.51 -5.07 0.25
C ASP A 154 -26.52 -4.30 1.15
N ASP A 155 -25.63 -4.96 1.91
CA ASP A 155 -24.61 -4.30 2.75
C ASP A 155 -23.39 -3.82 1.94
N ALA A 156 -23.24 -4.30 0.69
CA ALA A 156 -22.38 -3.67 -0.31
C ALA A 156 -22.98 -2.36 -0.87
N ALA A 157 -24.23 -2.05 -0.48
CA ALA A 157 -24.99 -0.90 -0.91
C ALA A 157 -25.58 -0.14 0.30
N VAL A 158 -24.73 0.43 1.16
CA VAL A 158 -25.15 1.44 2.15
C VAL A 158 -24.07 2.53 2.20
N LYS A 159 -24.24 3.76 1.70
CA LYS A 159 -25.45 4.61 1.59
C LYS A 159 -25.51 5.35 0.24
N SER A 160 -26.45 4.97 -0.63
CA SER A 160 -27.27 5.96 -1.34
C SER A 160 -28.64 5.91 -0.69
N GLU A 161 -29.05 6.99 -0.04
CA GLU A 161 -30.38 7.09 0.54
C GLU A 161 -31.41 7.19 -0.60
N ASP A 162 -32.12 6.10 -0.88
CA ASP A 162 -33.34 6.16 -1.68
C ASP A 162 -34.47 6.73 -0.81
N HIS A 163 -34.67 8.04 -0.88
CA HIS A 163 -35.99 8.61 -0.72
C HIS A 163 -36.85 8.11 -1.88
N ASN A 164 -37.72 7.13 -1.61
CA ASN A 164 -38.77 6.76 -2.54
C ASN A 164 -39.78 7.93 -2.62
N MET A 165 -39.52 8.86 -3.53
CA MET A 165 -40.48 9.91 -3.89
C MET A 165 -41.47 9.33 -4.90
N ASN A 166 -42.69 9.05 -4.45
CA ASN A 166 -43.85 9.13 -5.35
C ASN A 166 -43.97 10.60 -5.76
N LEU A 167 -43.33 10.96 -6.87
CA LEU A 167 -43.36 12.31 -7.41
C LEU A 167 -44.74 12.57 -8.03
N ASP A 168 -45.43 13.56 -7.47
CA ASP A 168 -46.65 14.14 -8.02
C ASP A 168 -46.37 14.60 -9.47
N PRO A 169 -47.32 14.48 -10.43
CA PRO A 169 -47.20 15.08 -11.76
C PRO A 169 -46.68 16.53 -11.77
N ALA A 170 -46.98 17.32 -10.74
CA ALA A 170 -46.45 18.68 -10.58
C ALA A 170 -44.93 18.73 -10.27
N ASP A 171 -44.38 17.72 -9.59
CA ASP A 171 -42.95 17.60 -9.29
C ASP A 171 -42.17 17.14 -10.53
N ILE A 172 -42.76 16.26 -11.35
CA ILE A 172 -42.21 15.87 -12.65
C ILE A 172 -42.10 17.09 -13.57
N GLU A 173 -43.08 17.98 -13.57
CA GLU A 173 -43.06 19.21 -14.37
C GLU A 173 -42.02 20.22 -13.85
N LYS A 174 -41.81 20.30 -12.53
CA LYS A 174 -40.71 21.07 -11.92
C LYS A 174 -39.34 20.51 -12.27
N ILE A 175 -39.15 19.19 -12.23
CA ILE A 175 -37.90 18.52 -12.59
C ILE A 175 -37.62 18.68 -14.09
N THR A 176 -38.65 18.53 -14.93
CA THR A 176 -38.53 18.70 -16.39
C THR A 176 -38.14 20.13 -16.75
N ARG A 177 -38.75 21.13 -16.10
CA ARG A 177 -38.36 22.54 -16.23
C ARG A 177 -36.94 22.80 -15.73
N ARG A 178 -36.52 22.19 -14.60
CA ARG A 178 -35.15 22.32 -14.07
C ARG A 178 -34.11 21.69 -15.01
N VAL A 179 -34.43 20.55 -15.61
CA VAL A 179 -33.59 19.87 -16.61
C VAL A 179 -33.55 20.67 -17.90
N GLN A 180 -34.67 21.25 -18.35
CA GLN A 180 -34.70 22.17 -19.48
C GLN A 180 -33.93 23.45 -19.20
N GLU A 181 -34.01 24.03 -17.99
CA GLU A 181 -33.18 25.17 -17.57
C GLU A 181 -31.69 24.80 -17.54
N LEU A 182 -31.32 23.60 -17.08
CA LEU A 182 -29.93 23.10 -17.07
C LEU A 182 -29.39 22.81 -18.48
N LEU A 183 -30.24 22.36 -19.40
CA LEU A 183 -29.90 22.13 -20.80
C LEU A 183 -29.91 23.43 -21.62
N SER A 184 -30.73 24.41 -21.22
CA SER A 184 -30.78 25.76 -21.81
C SER A 184 -29.67 26.66 -21.26
N SER A 185 -29.18 26.40 -20.05
CA SER A 185 -27.98 27.03 -19.47
C SER A 185 -26.69 26.41 -20.01
N GLY A 186 -26.69 25.97 -21.28
CA GLY A 186 -25.54 25.50 -22.06
C GLY A 186 -24.46 26.56 -22.29
N SER A 187 -24.19 27.41 -21.31
CA SER A 187 -22.87 27.95 -21.08
C SER A 187 -22.11 26.96 -20.20
N VAL A 188 -21.21 26.19 -20.80
CA VAL A 188 -20.11 25.56 -20.07
C VAL A 188 -19.51 26.65 -19.17
N PRO A 189 -19.51 26.50 -17.83
CA PRO A 189 -18.78 27.43 -16.99
C PRO A 189 -17.33 27.31 -17.42
N ASP A 190 -16.81 28.40 -17.98
CA ASP A 190 -15.39 28.62 -18.19
C ASP A 190 -14.73 28.55 -16.81
N THR A 191 -14.33 27.35 -16.39
CA THR A 191 -13.54 27.14 -15.18
C THR A 191 -12.11 27.55 -15.47
N ARG A 192 -11.89 28.84 -15.74
CA ARG A 192 -10.70 29.53 -15.30
C ARG A 192 -10.73 29.52 -13.78
N GLY A 193 -10.32 28.39 -13.20
CA GLY A 193 -10.15 28.23 -11.76
C GLY A 193 -9.29 29.37 -11.23
N ALA A 194 -9.59 29.83 -10.03
CA ALA A 194 -8.81 30.86 -9.36
C ALA A 194 -7.31 30.54 -9.49
N PRO A 195 -6.46 31.54 -9.80
CA PRO A 195 -5.04 31.29 -10.07
C PRO A 195 -4.41 30.62 -8.85
N VAL A 196 -3.80 29.45 -9.07
CA VAL A 196 -3.04 28.73 -8.04
C VAL A 196 -1.95 29.67 -7.53
N SER A 197 -1.95 29.98 -6.24
CA SER A 197 -0.95 30.90 -5.67
C SER A 197 0.46 30.32 -5.85
N PRO A 198 1.51 31.14 -5.92
CA PRO A 198 2.89 30.64 -6.03
C PRO A 198 3.26 29.64 -4.93
N SER A 199 2.74 29.82 -3.72
CA SER A 199 2.94 28.90 -2.59
C SER A 199 2.21 27.57 -2.78
N GLU A 200 0.97 27.59 -3.26
CA GLU A 200 0.23 26.35 -3.55
C GLU A 200 0.91 25.58 -4.69
N LEU A 201 1.37 26.29 -5.72
CA LEU A 201 2.11 25.68 -6.82
C LEU A 201 3.43 25.05 -6.34
N ALA A 202 4.18 25.73 -5.47
CA ALA A 202 5.41 25.18 -4.89
C ALA A 202 5.15 23.88 -4.11
N ALA A 203 4.06 23.83 -3.33
CA ALA A 203 3.62 22.64 -2.61
C ALA A 203 3.14 21.49 -3.52
N MET A 204 3.05 21.71 -4.83
CA MET A 204 2.76 20.70 -5.85
C MET A 204 4.00 20.32 -6.68
N ILE A 205 5.20 20.80 -6.35
CA ILE A 205 6.41 20.52 -7.13
C ILE A 205 7.34 19.55 -6.41
N ASP A 206 7.72 18.48 -7.12
CA ASP A 206 8.87 17.63 -6.81
C ASP A 206 10.10 18.18 -7.56
N HIS A 207 10.96 18.88 -6.84
CA HIS A 207 12.16 19.52 -7.37
C HIS A 207 13.24 18.48 -7.68
N THR A 208 13.55 18.30 -8.96
CA THR A 208 14.18 17.07 -9.44
C THR A 208 15.60 17.28 -9.97
N LEU A 209 16.53 16.42 -9.55
CA LEU A 209 17.87 16.29 -10.10
C LEU A 209 18.26 14.80 -10.23
N LEU A 210 18.23 14.31 -11.47
CA LEU A 210 18.49 12.90 -11.80
C LEU A 210 19.60 12.72 -12.85
N LYS A 211 20.25 13.81 -13.25
CA LYS A 211 21.38 13.78 -14.18
C LYS A 211 22.51 12.89 -13.62
N PRO A 212 23.11 11.99 -14.40
CA PRO A 212 24.14 11.08 -13.92
C PRO A 212 25.40 11.80 -13.42
N GLU A 213 25.68 12.98 -13.96
CA GLU A 213 26.82 13.84 -13.58
C GLU A 213 26.57 14.70 -12.32
N ALA A 214 25.38 14.64 -11.73
CA ALA A 214 25.04 15.44 -10.55
C ALA A 214 26.04 15.17 -9.41
N SER A 215 26.64 16.23 -8.86
CA SER A 215 27.58 16.15 -7.75
C SER A 215 26.87 16.23 -6.38
N ARG A 216 27.62 15.97 -5.30
CA ARG A 216 27.14 16.20 -3.93
C ARG A 216 26.76 17.67 -3.69
N GLU A 217 27.47 18.62 -4.30
CA GLU A 217 27.14 20.05 -4.14
C GLU A 217 25.86 20.42 -4.91
N ASP A 218 25.62 19.81 -6.08
CA ASP A 218 24.36 20.01 -6.81
C ASP A 218 23.16 19.52 -6.00
N VAL A 219 23.29 18.38 -5.31
CA VAL A 219 22.26 17.87 -4.39
C VAL A 219 22.09 18.80 -3.18
N ALA A 220 23.18 19.37 -2.66
CA ALA A 220 23.09 20.34 -1.57
C ALA A 220 22.36 21.60 -2.00
N ARG A 221 22.65 22.12 -3.20
CA ARG A 221 21.95 23.25 -3.80
C ARG A 221 20.46 22.94 -4.02
N LEU A 222 20.13 21.78 -4.58
CA LEU A 222 18.75 21.32 -4.75
C LEU A 222 17.96 21.34 -3.42
N CYS A 223 18.57 20.85 -2.34
CA CYS A 223 17.93 20.84 -1.02
C CYS A 223 17.77 22.25 -0.43
N ARG A 224 18.74 23.15 -0.64
CA ARG A 224 18.63 24.56 -0.24
C ARG A 224 17.49 25.25 -0.97
N GLU A 225 17.42 25.10 -2.29
CA GLU A 225 16.36 25.63 -3.15
C GLU A 225 14.99 25.08 -2.71
N ALA A 226 14.87 23.77 -2.47
CA ALA A 226 13.61 23.19 -2.02
C ALA A 226 13.12 23.72 -0.66
N ARG A 227 14.04 23.97 0.27
CA ARG A 227 13.70 24.60 1.56
C ARG A 227 13.28 26.05 1.39
N GLU A 228 14.00 26.82 0.57
CA GLU A 228 13.74 28.24 0.35
C GLU A 228 12.40 28.50 -0.33
N TYR A 229 12.07 27.70 -1.35
CA TYR A 229 10.86 27.87 -2.15
C TYR A 229 9.65 27.10 -1.60
N GLY A 230 9.85 26.23 -0.59
CA GLY A 230 8.77 25.43 -0.01
C GLY A 230 8.26 24.35 -0.96
N PHE A 231 9.15 23.72 -1.73
CA PHE A 231 8.78 22.61 -2.61
C PHE A 231 8.31 21.40 -1.82
N TYR A 232 7.41 20.60 -2.41
CA TYR A 232 6.88 19.40 -1.76
C TYR A 232 7.98 18.39 -1.44
N SER A 233 8.82 18.10 -2.42
CA SER A 233 9.93 17.15 -2.29
C SER A 233 11.13 17.54 -3.13
N VAL A 234 12.29 16.98 -2.78
CA VAL A 234 13.38 16.79 -3.73
C VAL A 234 13.30 15.38 -4.32
N CYS A 235 13.57 15.22 -5.61
CA CYS A 235 13.65 13.92 -6.28
C CYS A 235 15.07 13.66 -6.79
N VAL A 236 15.71 12.60 -6.27
CA VAL A 236 17.14 12.31 -6.50
C VAL A 236 17.38 10.84 -6.83
N ASN A 237 18.55 10.55 -7.42
CA ASN A 237 19.01 9.17 -7.61
C ASN A 237 19.29 8.49 -6.24
N PRO A 238 19.13 7.16 -6.11
CA PRO A 238 19.28 6.43 -4.85
C PRO A 238 20.57 6.72 -4.07
N ALA A 239 21.69 6.93 -4.76
CA ALA A 239 22.99 7.23 -4.16
C ALA A 239 23.00 8.50 -3.28
N TYR A 240 22.07 9.43 -3.53
CA TYR A 240 22.00 10.72 -2.86
C TYR A 240 20.89 10.82 -1.82
N VAL A 241 20.09 9.78 -1.63
CA VAL A 241 18.93 9.81 -0.71
C VAL A 241 19.35 10.12 0.72
N ARG A 242 20.40 9.46 1.23
CA ARG A 242 20.93 9.71 2.57
C ARG A 242 21.33 11.17 2.75
N GLN A 243 22.11 11.70 1.79
CA GLN A 243 22.56 13.10 1.84
C GLN A 243 21.38 14.07 1.83
N ALA A 244 20.41 13.87 0.93
CA ALA A 244 19.22 14.71 0.85
C ALA A 244 18.40 14.66 2.15
N ALA A 245 18.22 13.46 2.73
CA ALA A 245 17.51 13.28 4.00
C ALA A 245 18.20 13.99 5.17
N ASP A 246 19.53 13.92 5.24
CA ASP A 246 20.32 14.60 6.27
C ASP A 246 20.22 16.13 6.14
N LEU A 247 20.32 16.65 4.92
CA LEU A 247 20.24 18.09 4.63
C LEU A 247 18.86 18.70 4.85
N LEU A 248 17.80 17.92 4.65
CA LEU A 248 16.40 18.35 4.79
C LEU A 248 15.79 18.01 6.15
N LYS A 249 16.59 17.46 7.07
CA LYS A 249 16.15 17.12 8.43
C LYS A 249 15.57 18.35 9.13
N GLY A 250 14.38 18.18 9.70
CA GLY A 250 13.66 19.27 10.39
C GLY A 250 12.85 20.18 9.47
N THR A 251 12.87 19.95 8.15
CA THR A 251 12.02 20.65 7.19
C THR A 251 10.80 19.80 6.81
N PRO A 252 9.71 20.39 6.28
CA PRO A 252 8.57 19.61 5.77
C PRO A 252 8.86 18.95 4.40
N VAL A 253 9.93 19.35 3.71
CA VAL A 253 10.30 18.89 2.37
C VAL A 253 10.61 17.40 2.40
N LYS A 254 9.94 16.62 1.55
CA LYS A 254 10.13 15.17 1.46
C LYS A 254 11.34 14.83 0.58
N VAL A 255 11.88 13.64 0.79
CA VAL A 255 12.86 13.03 -0.12
C VAL A 255 12.16 11.97 -0.94
N CYS A 256 12.16 12.16 -2.25
CA CYS A 256 11.72 11.20 -3.25
C CYS A 256 12.94 10.54 -3.90
N ALA A 257 12.92 9.23 -4.06
CA ALA A 257 13.94 8.48 -4.79
C ALA A 257 13.33 7.80 -6.02
N VAL A 258 14.11 7.65 -7.09
CA VAL A 258 13.69 6.84 -8.24
C VAL A 258 14.13 5.38 -8.08
N VAL A 259 13.36 4.44 -8.63
CA VAL A 259 13.63 2.98 -8.57
C VAL A 259 13.43 2.33 -9.94
N GLY A 260 14.32 1.41 -10.31
CA GLY A 260 14.34 0.80 -11.65
C GLY A 260 14.52 1.85 -12.75
N PHE A 261 15.16 2.97 -12.45
CA PHE A 261 15.13 4.16 -13.29
C PHE A 261 16.36 4.26 -14.19
N PRO A 262 16.25 4.82 -15.42
CA PRO A 262 15.00 5.24 -16.08
C PRO A 262 14.33 4.13 -16.89
N LEU A 263 14.97 2.97 -17.06
CA LEU A 263 14.57 1.99 -18.09
C LEU A 263 13.45 1.02 -17.66
N GLY A 264 13.30 0.77 -16.36
CA GLY A 264 12.31 -0.15 -15.81
C GLY A 264 12.57 -1.63 -16.09
N ALA A 265 13.72 -1.98 -16.67
CA ALA A 265 14.02 -3.31 -17.21
C ALA A 265 14.75 -4.25 -16.22
N GLN A 266 14.96 -3.83 -14.98
CA GLN A 266 15.49 -4.69 -13.92
C GLN A 266 14.45 -5.75 -13.49
N SER A 267 14.92 -6.85 -12.92
CA SER A 267 14.01 -7.84 -12.33
C SER A 267 13.27 -7.24 -11.11
N PRO A 268 12.04 -7.71 -10.81
CA PRO A 268 11.26 -7.22 -9.68
C PRO A 268 12.02 -7.24 -8.35
N GLU A 269 12.78 -8.30 -8.10
CA GLU A 269 13.53 -8.50 -6.84
C GLU A 269 14.56 -7.38 -6.63
N ILE A 270 15.21 -6.94 -7.70
CA ILE A 270 16.19 -5.84 -7.65
C ILE A 270 15.49 -4.51 -7.35
N LYS A 271 14.34 -4.22 -7.99
CA LYS A 271 13.57 -3.00 -7.69
C LYS A 271 13.09 -2.96 -6.25
N VAL A 272 12.67 -4.10 -5.69
CA VAL A 272 12.29 -4.20 -4.26
C VAL A 272 13.48 -3.92 -3.35
N LEU A 273 14.66 -4.48 -3.64
CA LEU A 273 15.87 -4.24 -2.85
C LEU A 273 16.29 -2.76 -2.90
N GLU A 274 16.26 -2.16 -4.09
CA GLU A 274 16.56 -0.74 -4.31
C GLU A 274 15.59 0.16 -3.53
N ALA A 275 14.28 -0.07 -3.64
CA ALA A 275 13.26 0.67 -2.91
C ALA A 275 13.46 0.58 -1.39
N ARG A 276 13.67 -0.63 -0.86
CA ARG A 276 13.95 -0.84 0.57
C ARG A 276 15.21 -0.12 1.02
N LYS A 277 16.26 -0.08 0.19
CA LYS A 277 17.49 0.66 0.51
C LYS A 277 17.24 2.16 0.54
N ALA A 278 16.57 2.72 -0.48
CA ALA A 278 16.23 4.14 -0.53
C ALA A 278 15.37 4.57 0.67
N ILE A 279 14.37 3.76 1.05
CA ILE A 279 13.53 4.03 2.22
C ILE A 279 14.34 4.00 3.53
N ARG A 280 15.22 3.00 3.71
CA ARG A 280 16.17 3.00 4.84
C ARG A 280 17.11 4.20 4.80
N ASP A 281 17.36 4.73 3.62
CA ASP A 281 18.16 5.94 3.41
C ASP A 281 17.45 7.24 3.75
N GLY A 282 16.13 7.20 3.95
CA GLY A 282 15.32 8.35 4.34
C GLY A 282 14.34 8.82 3.27
N ALA A 283 14.19 8.08 2.16
CA ALA A 283 13.15 8.38 1.18
C ALA A 283 11.75 8.19 1.81
N ALA A 284 10.92 9.23 1.68
CA ALA A 284 9.50 9.20 2.04
C ALA A 284 8.60 8.91 0.83
N GLU A 285 9.15 8.99 -0.38
CA GLU A 285 8.46 8.63 -1.61
C GLU A 285 9.39 7.88 -2.56
N ILE A 286 8.82 6.96 -3.34
CA ILE A 286 9.48 6.21 -4.41
C ILE A 286 8.76 6.48 -5.72
N ASP A 287 9.52 6.86 -6.76
CA ASP A 287 9.07 6.96 -8.14
C ASP A 287 9.68 5.79 -8.94
N MET A 288 8.97 4.67 -9.04
CA MET A 288 9.44 3.49 -9.78
C MET A 288 9.10 3.57 -11.27
N VAL A 289 9.90 2.96 -12.15
CA VAL A 289 9.53 2.75 -13.56
C VAL A 289 8.94 1.36 -13.75
N ILE A 290 7.80 1.26 -14.44
CA ILE A 290 7.19 -0.03 -14.79
C ILE A 290 8.13 -0.86 -15.67
N ASN A 291 7.94 -2.18 -15.69
CA ASN A 291 8.54 -2.99 -16.75
C ASN A 291 7.79 -2.79 -18.08
N ILE A 292 8.30 -1.86 -18.89
CA ILE A 292 7.70 -1.45 -20.17
C ILE A 292 7.67 -2.63 -21.16
N GLY A 293 8.76 -3.41 -21.22
CA GLY A 293 8.84 -4.59 -22.09
C GLY A 293 7.76 -5.61 -21.76
N ALA A 294 7.58 -5.93 -20.47
CA ALA A 294 6.53 -6.85 -20.01
C ALA A 294 5.13 -6.34 -20.36
N LEU A 295 4.86 -5.04 -20.16
CA LEU A 295 3.58 -4.43 -20.56
C LEU A 295 3.35 -4.61 -22.07
N LYS A 296 4.32 -4.25 -22.91
CA LYS A 296 4.22 -4.38 -24.37
C LYS A 296 4.02 -5.82 -24.83
N SER A 297 4.63 -6.78 -24.13
CA SER A 297 4.45 -8.22 -24.39
C SER A 297 3.12 -8.79 -23.86
N GLY A 298 2.32 -7.99 -23.15
CA GLY A 298 1.07 -8.45 -22.53
C GLY A 298 1.26 -9.30 -21.28
N ASP A 299 2.45 -9.31 -20.68
CA ASP A 299 2.73 -9.99 -19.42
C ASP A 299 2.30 -9.12 -18.23
N ASP A 300 0.99 -8.96 -18.09
CA ASP A 300 0.36 -8.19 -17.03
C ASP A 300 0.68 -8.76 -15.64
N ALA A 301 0.95 -10.07 -15.54
CA ALA A 301 1.31 -10.73 -14.29
C ALA A 301 2.69 -10.26 -13.79
N LEU A 302 3.67 -10.18 -14.70
CA LEU A 302 4.99 -9.64 -14.37
C LEU A 302 4.91 -8.16 -13.99
N VAL A 303 4.17 -7.34 -14.76
CA VAL A 303 4.00 -5.91 -14.44
C VAL A 303 3.34 -5.73 -13.08
N LEU A 304 2.27 -6.48 -12.79
CA LEU A 304 1.59 -6.41 -11.49
C LEU A 304 2.50 -6.83 -10.34
N ARG A 305 3.25 -7.93 -10.49
CA ARG A 305 4.22 -8.41 -9.49
C ARG A 305 5.31 -7.40 -9.23
N ASP A 306 5.84 -6.80 -10.30
CA ASP A 306 6.89 -5.78 -10.27
C ASP A 306 6.45 -4.55 -9.45
N ILE A 307 5.27 -4.01 -9.76
CA ILE A 307 4.73 -2.85 -9.04
C ILE A 307 4.39 -3.22 -7.60
N ARG A 308 3.71 -4.35 -7.37
CA ARG A 308 3.29 -4.80 -6.04
C ARG A 308 4.45 -4.90 -5.07
N GLY A 309 5.56 -5.51 -5.49
CA GLY A 309 6.72 -5.68 -4.61
C GLY A 309 7.29 -4.35 -4.12
N VAL A 310 7.34 -3.33 -5.00
CA VAL A 310 7.81 -1.99 -4.61
C VAL A 310 6.79 -1.28 -3.72
N VAL A 311 5.49 -1.42 -4.00
CA VAL A 311 4.42 -0.87 -3.16
C VAL A 311 4.50 -1.45 -1.74
N GLU A 312 4.64 -2.76 -1.60
CA GLU A 312 4.76 -3.43 -0.30
C GLU A 312 5.99 -2.93 0.48
N ALA A 313 7.14 -2.78 -0.19
CA ALA A 313 8.32 -2.18 0.41
C ALA A 313 8.09 -0.74 0.92
N CYS A 314 7.23 0.03 0.26
CA CYS A 314 6.86 1.38 0.68
C CYS A 314 5.93 1.39 1.91
N VAL A 315 4.93 0.49 1.94
CA VAL A 315 3.94 0.38 3.02
C VAL A 315 4.61 0.09 4.37
N ASP A 316 5.63 -0.76 4.39
CA ASP A 316 6.39 -1.13 5.61
C ASP A 316 6.92 0.08 6.39
N ARG A 317 7.13 1.21 5.72
CA ARG A 317 7.73 2.44 6.29
C ARG A 317 6.90 3.70 6.02
N ARG A 318 5.63 3.53 5.62
CA ARG A 318 4.70 4.63 5.30
C ARG A 318 5.21 5.57 4.20
N ALA A 319 5.97 5.05 3.24
CA ALA A 319 6.38 5.80 2.06
C ALA A 319 5.30 5.72 0.96
N LEU A 320 5.24 6.75 0.10
CA LEU A 320 4.35 6.73 -1.07
C LEU A 320 5.07 6.10 -2.27
N CYS A 321 4.35 5.30 -3.05
CA CYS A 321 4.83 4.71 -4.29
C CYS A 321 4.12 5.34 -5.49
N LYS A 322 4.90 5.92 -6.42
CA LYS A 322 4.45 6.48 -7.69
C LYS A 322 5.01 5.63 -8.83
N VAL A 323 4.17 5.35 -9.82
CA VAL A 323 4.50 4.43 -10.92
C VAL A 323 4.64 5.21 -12.22
N ILE A 324 5.87 5.34 -12.71
CA ILE A 324 6.20 5.96 -14.00
C ILE A 324 5.85 4.99 -15.12
N LEU A 325 4.96 5.42 -16.01
CA LEU A 325 4.49 4.61 -17.14
C LEU A 325 5.41 4.72 -18.36
N GLU A 326 6.12 5.86 -18.49
CA GLU A 326 6.84 6.27 -19.69
C GLU A 326 5.92 6.38 -20.90
N THR A 327 4.92 7.28 -20.79
CA THR A 327 3.79 7.38 -21.72
C THR A 327 4.19 7.58 -23.19
N ALA A 328 5.34 8.21 -23.46
CA ALA A 328 5.84 8.41 -24.81
C ALA A 328 6.19 7.10 -25.56
N LEU A 329 6.31 5.98 -24.83
CA LEU A 329 6.54 4.66 -25.42
C LEU A 329 5.25 3.85 -25.54
N LEU A 330 4.12 4.31 -25.03
CA LEU A 330 2.90 3.53 -24.87
C LEU A 330 1.78 3.99 -25.81
N SER A 331 0.96 3.05 -26.29
CA SER A 331 -0.34 3.37 -26.89
C SER A 331 -1.34 3.87 -25.82
N GLU A 332 -2.48 4.42 -26.23
CA GLU A 332 -3.53 4.82 -25.27
C GLU A 332 -4.05 3.62 -24.47
N GLU A 333 -4.25 2.46 -25.12
CA GLU A 333 -4.68 1.22 -24.47
C GLU A 333 -3.65 0.74 -23.46
N GLU A 334 -2.37 0.80 -23.80
CA GLU A 334 -1.27 0.45 -22.91
C GLU A 334 -1.20 1.39 -21.70
N LYS A 335 -1.43 2.70 -21.88
CA LYS A 335 -1.50 3.69 -20.78
C LYS A 335 -2.64 3.37 -19.82
N VAL A 336 -3.83 3.07 -20.35
CA VAL A 336 -5.01 2.68 -19.55
C VAL A 336 -4.71 1.39 -18.77
N ARG A 337 -4.18 0.37 -19.44
CA ARG A 337 -3.82 -0.90 -18.81
C ARG A 337 -2.77 -0.74 -17.71
N ALA A 338 -1.72 0.07 -17.95
CA ALA A 338 -0.69 0.33 -16.95
C ALA A 338 -1.25 1.07 -15.72
N CYS A 339 -2.17 2.03 -15.93
CA CYS A 339 -2.89 2.68 -14.83
C CYS A 339 -3.71 1.68 -14.00
N GLN A 340 -4.43 0.76 -14.66
CA GLN A 340 -5.22 -0.26 -13.99
C GLN A 340 -4.34 -1.24 -13.20
N LEU A 341 -3.20 -1.64 -13.75
CA LEU A 341 -2.23 -2.48 -13.04
C LEU A 341 -1.62 -1.76 -11.83
N ALA A 342 -1.29 -0.47 -11.95
CA ALA A 342 -0.82 0.34 -10.83
C ALA A 342 -1.88 0.48 -9.72
N MET A 343 -3.15 0.72 -10.09
CA MET A 343 -4.27 0.74 -9.14
C MET A 343 -4.42 -0.61 -8.44
N LYS A 344 -4.44 -1.71 -9.23
CA LYS A 344 -4.55 -3.07 -8.70
C LYS A 344 -3.41 -3.36 -7.74
N ALA A 345 -2.18 -2.92 -8.06
CA ALA A 345 -0.98 -3.06 -7.25
C ALA A 345 -0.99 -2.25 -5.94
N GLY A 346 -1.92 -1.32 -5.76
CA GLY A 346 -1.99 -0.46 -4.57
C GLY A 346 -1.01 0.71 -4.61
N ALA A 347 -0.56 1.13 -5.80
CA ALA A 347 0.22 2.36 -5.94
C ALA A 347 -0.59 3.58 -5.49
N HIS A 348 0.12 4.63 -5.11
CA HIS A 348 -0.50 5.88 -4.65
C HIS A 348 -0.65 6.89 -5.79
N PHE A 349 0.27 6.83 -6.76
CA PHE A 349 0.29 7.69 -7.94
C PHE A 349 0.63 6.91 -9.20
N VAL A 350 0.12 7.40 -10.32
CA VAL A 350 0.70 7.16 -11.65
C VAL A 350 1.44 8.41 -12.11
N LYS A 351 2.53 8.24 -12.85
CA LYS A 351 3.42 9.31 -13.32
C LYS A 351 3.68 9.14 -14.81
N THR A 352 3.70 10.25 -15.56
CA THR A 352 3.85 10.21 -17.02
C THR A 352 5.20 9.65 -17.46
N SER A 353 6.29 10.38 -17.19
CA SER A 353 7.56 10.17 -17.91
C SER A 353 8.78 10.27 -17.00
N THR A 354 9.87 9.61 -17.37
CA THR A 354 11.16 9.74 -16.66
C THR A 354 11.88 11.05 -16.98
N GLY A 355 11.64 11.61 -18.16
CA GLY A 355 12.43 12.71 -18.74
C GLY A 355 13.71 12.25 -19.46
N PHE A 356 13.95 10.93 -19.53
CA PHE A 356 15.04 10.30 -20.28
C PHE A 356 14.54 9.55 -21.53
N GLY A 357 13.22 9.36 -21.65
CA GLY A 357 12.57 8.79 -22.81
C GLY A 357 12.44 9.77 -23.99
N PRO A 358 11.80 9.35 -25.09
CA PRO A 358 11.66 10.16 -26.31
C PRO A 358 10.64 11.31 -26.19
N GLY A 359 9.88 11.38 -25.08
CA GLY A 359 8.86 12.40 -24.85
C GLY A 359 8.63 12.67 -23.36
N GLY A 360 7.78 13.66 -23.09
CA GLY A 360 7.44 14.12 -21.73
C GLY A 360 5.94 14.05 -21.44
N ALA A 361 5.49 14.83 -20.46
CA ALA A 361 4.07 14.96 -20.14
C ALA A 361 3.32 15.73 -21.23
N THR A 362 2.15 15.22 -21.64
CA THR A 362 1.17 15.92 -22.48
C THR A 362 -0.14 16.09 -21.72
N GLU A 363 -0.95 17.07 -22.10
CA GLU A 363 -2.26 17.28 -21.44
C GLU A 363 -3.20 16.11 -21.72
N GLU A 364 -3.13 15.54 -22.92
CA GLU A 364 -3.88 14.36 -23.34
C GLU A 364 -3.58 13.16 -22.42
N ASP A 365 -2.29 12.88 -22.17
CA ASP A 365 -1.88 11.79 -21.30
C ASP A 365 -2.37 12.01 -19.87
N ILE A 366 -2.27 13.24 -19.34
CA ILE A 366 -2.74 13.56 -17.99
C ILE A 366 -4.26 13.38 -17.88
N ARG A 367 -5.04 13.86 -18.86
CA ARG A 367 -6.50 13.67 -18.88
C ARG A 367 -6.87 12.20 -18.96
N LEU A 368 -6.18 11.43 -19.82
CA LEU A 368 -6.41 9.99 -19.96
C LEU A 368 -6.12 9.26 -18.65
N MET A 369 -4.94 9.48 -18.07
CA MET A 369 -4.54 8.86 -16.80
C MET A 369 -5.50 9.23 -15.67
N ARG A 370 -5.88 10.51 -15.54
CA ARG A 370 -6.86 10.98 -14.56
C ARG A 370 -8.21 10.29 -14.74
N LYS A 371 -8.73 10.22 -15.98
CA LYS A 371 -9.98 9.53 -16.28
C LYS A 371 -9.92 8.06 -15.88
N THR A 372 -8.79 7.38 -16.12
CA THR A 372 -8.62 5.97 -15.76
C THR A 372 -8.54 5.74 -14.25
N VAL A 373 -7.78 6.55 -13.52
CA VAL A 373 -7.56 6.32 -12.08
C VAL A 373 -8.62 6.97 -11.18
N GLY A 374 -9.44 7.88 -11.73
CA GLY A 374 -10.43 8.64 -10.98
C GLY A 374 -9.79 9.39 -9.81
N GLY A 375 -10.48 9.47 -8.67
CA GLY A 375 -9.93 10.02 -7.42
C GLY A 375 -9.12 9.02 -6.59
N LYS A 376 -8.92 7.77 -7.07
CA LYS A 376 -8.31 6.69 -6.26
C LYS A 376 -6.80 6.82 -6.14
N LEU A 377 -6.14 7.25 -7.21
CA LEU A 377 -4.69 7.53 -7.26
C LEU A 377 -4.44 8.98 -7.64
N GLY A 378 -3.30 9.48 -7.19
CA GLY A 378 -2.75 10.73 -7.70
C GLY A 378 -2.19 10.59 -9.12
N VAL A 379 -2.11 11.70 -9.84
CA VAL A 379 -1.45 11.79 -11.15
C VAL A 379 -0.30 12.78 -11.04
N LYS A 380 0.91 12.35 -11.42
CA LYS A 380 2.10 13.21 -11.47
C LYS A 380 2.52 13.47 -12.91
N ALA A 381 2.57 14.73 -13.32
CA ALA A 381 3.08 15.15 -14.61
C ALA A 381 4.59 15.40 -14.51
N SER A 382 5.39 14.80 -15.40
CA SER A 382 6.83 15.03 -15.46
C SER A 382 7.40 14.83 -16.87
N GLY A 383 8.50 15.53 -17.14
CA GLY A 383 9.14 15.57 -18.46
C GLY A 383 8.64 16.76 -19.28
N GLY A 384 9.53 17.70 -19.60
CA GLY A 384 9.23 18.82 -20.49
C GLY A 384 8.55 20.05 -19.86
N ILE A 385 8.20 20.03 -18.57
CA ILE A 385 7.52 21.13 -17.87
C ILE A 385 8.57 22.19 -17.45
N ARG A 386 8.64 23.31 -18.18
CA ARG A 386 9.73 24.30 -18.06
C ARG A 386 9.28 25.72 -17.72
N SER A 387 7.98 25.98 -17.71
CA SER A 387 7.39 27.28 -17.43
C SER A 387 6.18 27.17 -16.49
N TYR A 388 5.79 28.31 -15.91
CA TYR A 388 4.55 28.43 -15.15
C TYR A 388 3.33 27.96 -15.95
N ASP A 389 3.22 28.39 -17.21
CA ASP A 389 2.10 28.02 -18.07
C ASP A 389 2.02 26.51 -18.31
N ASP A 390 3.16 25.84 -18.49
CA ASP A 390 3.18 24.37 -18.62
C ASP A 390 2.63 23.71 -17.35
N ALA A 391 3.05 24.17 -16.18
CA ALA A 391 2.62 23.59 -14.91
C ALA A 391 1.11 23.80 -14.69
N VAL A 392 0.59 24.99 -14.95
CA VAL A 392 -0.84 25.30 -14.85
C VAL A 392 -1.66 24.42 -15.79
N ARG A 393 -1.22 24.24 -17.05
CA ARG A 393 -1.92 23.37 -18.01
C ARG A 393 -1.98 21.92 -17.53
N MET A 394 -0.89 21.39 -16.99
CA MET A 394 -0.86 20.02 -16.44
C MET A 394 -1.77 19.87 -15.22
N ILE A 395 -1.82 20.87 -14.33
CA ILE A 395 -2.73 20.87 -13.17
C ILE A 395 -4.19 20.92 -13.64
N ALA A 396 -4.52 21.81 -14.57
CA ALA A 396 -5.86 21.92 -15.15
C ALA A 396 -6.28 20.63 -15.87
N ALA A 397 -5.35 19.90 -16.49
CA ALA A 397 -5.59 18.59 -17.09
C ALA A 397 -5.85 17.47 -16.05
N GLY A 398 -5.52 17.70 -14.77
CA GLY A 398 -5.82 16.80 -13.66
C GLY A 398 -4.61 16.27 -12.89
N ALA A 399 -3.41 16.85 -13.06
CA ALA A 399 -2.23 16.48 -12.27
C ALA A 399 -2.34 16.98 -10.81
N ASN A 400 -1.97 16.14 -9.84
CA ASN A 400 -1.81 16.55 -8.44
C ASN A 400 -0.37 16.98 -8.11
N ARG A 401 0.61 16.53 -8.91
CA ARG A 401 2.03 16.78 -8.67
C ARG A 401 2.77 17.05 -9.97
N ILE A 402 3.74 17.94 -9.91
CA ILE A 402 4.63 18.31 -11.02
C ILE A 402 6.05 17.87 -10.68
N GLY A 403 6.68 17.09 -11.56
CA GLY A 403 8.12 16.81 -11.50
C GLY A 403 8.88 17.69 -12.49
N SER A 404 9.75 18.56 -11.99
CA SER A 404 10.56 19.44 -12.85
C SER A 404 11.94 19.74 -12.24
N SER A 405 12.92 19.95 -13.11
CA SER A 405 14.22 20.55 -12.78
C SER A 405 14.24 22.07 -12.96
N SER A 406 13.19 22.64 -13.56
CA SER A 406 13.00 24.09 -13.77
C SER A 406 12.14 24.72 -12.67
N SER A 407 12.00 24.07 -11.51
CA SER A 407 11.07 24.47 -10.44
C SER A 407 11.24 25.90 -9.95
N VAL A 408 12.49 26.35 -9.75
CA VAL A 408 12.78 27.72 -9.31
C VAL A 408 12.27 28.73 -10.32
N LYS A 409 12.60 28.53 -11.61
CA LYS A 409 12.10 29.38 -12.71
C LYS A 409 10.57 29.42 -12.75
N ILE A 410 9.91 28.26 -12.61
CA ILE A 410 8.45 28.14 -12.61
C ILE A 410 7.82 28.98 -11.49
N ILE A 411 8.39 28.96 -10.28
CA ILE A 411 7.87 29.75 -9.16
C ILE A 411 8.19 31.24 -9.30
N GLU A 412 9.36 31.60 -9.81
CA GLU A 412 9.69 33.00 -10.07
C GLU A 412 8.75 33.61 -11.12
N GLU A 413 8.44 32.89 -12.20
CA GLU A 413 7.40 33.29 -13.16
C GLU A 413 6.02 33.42 -12.50
N ALA A 414 5.66 32.49 -11.61
CA ALA A 414 4.39 32.55 -10.87
C ALA A 414 4.32 33.80 -9.96
N ARG A 415 5.40 34.12 -9.24
CA ARG A 415 5.51 35.29 -8.37
C ARG A 415 5.39 36.59 -9.16
N GLN A 416 6.08 36.68 -10.30
CA GLN A 416 6.01 37.85 -11.18
C GLN A 416 4.58 38.11 -11.67
N ARG A 417 3.82 37.05 -12.01
CA ARG A 417 2.43 37.18 -12.45
C ARG A 417 1.45 37.49 -11.31
N ALA A 418 1.73 37.03 -10.09
CA ALA A 418 0.90 37.29 -8.92
C ALA A 418 1.13 38.70 -8.32
N GLY A 419 2.26 39.33 -8.63
CA GLY A 419 2.62 40.68 -8.20
C GLY A 419 2.44 41.77 -9.27
N ALA A 420 1.65 41.50 -10.33
CA ALA A 420 1.31 42.44 -11.41
C ALA A 420 -0.15 42.91 -11.30
#